data_AF-A0A0Q4JFP0-F1
#
_entry.id   AF-A0A0Q4JFP0-F1
#
_cell.length_a   1.000
_cell.length_b   1.000
_cell.length_c   1.000
_cell.angle_alpha   90.00
_cell.angle_beta   90.00
_cell.angle_gamma   90.00
#
_symmetry.space_group_name_H-M   'P 1'
#
loop_
_entity.id
_entity.type
_entity.pdbx_description
1 polymer ?
#
loop_
_entity_poly.entity_id
_entity_poly.type
_entity_poly.pdbx_seq_one_letter_code
_entity_poly.pdbx_strand_id
1 'polypeptide(L)'
;MAGRRPNPVVGHPLNKPFLLYGVLCFVVGMAMYVTGVLLVFPRYLLNLHALLDPVAEWLVWYSGVPIMIGIVLALFDLLYMLQHKKPDVPVRYIPVQRRRVTVALTAYNDEDSIAGAVEDFLAHPLVERVIVVSNNSRDATFARAQAAGALTFNEPAPGYGRCVHRCLSEAVRFDDTEFVVLCEGDSTFRAYDVEKLLAYAPHADIVNGSRIVEPLRQYLTQLTVFMYYGNLFVGKLLEAKYLGRGTITDVGTTYKLCRRDALVGLLPHLNPGVNLEFNAHFLDTALSRGLLLLECPITFHARIGLSKGGNINNWRGFTVGARMIYGLLSDWKRYA
;
A
#
# COMPACT_ATOMS: atom_id res chain seq x y z
N MET A 1 -20.37 -22.41 -20.30
CA MET A 1 -19.74 -21.23 -20.94
C MET A 1 -20.46 -19.98 -20.46
N ALA A 2 -20.05 -19.42 -19.32
CA ALA A 2 -20.50 -18.10 -18.88
C ALA A 2 -19.45 -17.10 -19.39
N GLY A 3 -19.81 -16.34 -20.43
CA GLY A 3 -18.93 -15.33 -21.00
C GLY A 3 -18.46 -14.38 -19.90
N ARG A 4 -17.14 -14.23 -19.76
CA ARG A 4 -16.51 -13.11 -19.06
C ARG A 4 -17.09 -11.85 -19.69
N ARG A 5 -18.09 -11.23 -19.04
CA ARG A 5 -18.48 -9.87 -19.42
C ARG A 5 -17.23 -9.01 -19.24
N PRO A 6 -16.87 -8.16 -20.21
CA PRO A 6 -15.83 -7.18 -19.98
C PRO A 6 -16.20 -6.40 -18.71
N ASN A 7 -15.26 -6.30 -17.77
CA ASN A 7 -15.34 -5.31 -16.68
C ASN A 7 -15.82 -4.00 -17.32
N PRO A 8 -16.79 -3.26 -16.76
CA PRO A 8 -17.04 -1.91 -17.23
C PRO A 8 -15.74 -1.12 -17.03
N VAL A 9 -15.05 -0.94 -18.16
CA VAL A 9 -13.78 -0.25 -18.32
C VAL A 9 -14.04 1.25 -18.12
N VAL A 10 -13.16 1.87 -17.34
CA VAL A 10 -12.80 3.29 -17.38
C VAL A 10 -13.75 4.28 -16.69
N GLY A 11 -13.16 4.96 -15.70
CA GLY A 11 -13.41 6.35 -15.32
C GLY A 11 -14.79 6.89 -15.62
N HIS A 12 -15.75 6.63 -14.72
CA HIS A 12 -16.96 7.43 -14.70
C HIS A 12 -16.54 8.91 -14.57
N PRO A 13 -16.98 9.82 -15.45
CA PRO A 13 -16.57 11.23 -15.44
C PRO A 13 -16.93 11.98 -14.15
N LEU A 14 -17.70 11.33 -13.26
CA LEU A 14 -18.14 11.79 -11.94
C LEU A 14 -17.19 11.40 -10.79
N ASN A 15 -16.13 10.63 -11.03
CA ASN A 15 -15.18 10.20 -9.99
C ASN A 15 -14.12 11.27 -9.65
N LYS A 16 -14.53 12.52 -9.46
CA LYS A 16 -13.63 13.54 -8.91
C LYS A 16 -13.43 13.28 -7.41
N PRO A 17 -12.20 13.28 -6.88
CA PRO A 17 -11.94 12.86 -5.50
C PRO A 17 -12.19 14.01 -4.50
N PHE A 18 -13.44 14.51 -4.44
CA PHE A 18 -13.82 15.63 -3.57
C PHE A 18 -13.59 15.32 -2.09
N LEU A 19 -13.83 14.08 -1.63
CA LEU A 19 -13.56 13.69 -0.25
C LEU A 19 -12.06 13.74 0.07
N LEU A 20 -11.19 13.29 -0.82
CA LEU A 20 -9.74 13.40 -0.65
C LEU A 20 -9.33 14.87 -0.48
N TYR A 21 -9.78 15.75 -1.39
CA TYR A 21 -9.49 17.18 -1.31
C TYR A 21 -10.07 17.79 -0.04
N GLY A 22 -11.29 17.40 0.33
CA GLY A 22 -11.96 17.85 1.54
C GLY A 22 -11.18 17.52 2.81
N VAL A 23 -10.73 16.27 2.93
CA VAL A 23 -9.91 15.81 4.06
C VAL A 23 -8.59 16.57 4.12
N LEU A 24 -7.91 16.78 2.99
CA LEU A 24 -6.63 17.51 2.98
C LEU A 24 -6.80 18.99 3.33
N CYS A 25 -7.81 19.67 2.80
CA CYS A 25 -8.15 21.04 3.19
C CYS A 25 -8.44 21.14 4.68
N PHE A 26 -9.23 20.20 5.22
CA PHE A 26 -9.52 20.14 6.64
C PHE A 26 -8.26 19.94 7.50
N VAL A 27 -7.37 19.01 7.12
CA VAL A 27 -6.10 18.76 7.81
C VAL A 27 -5.20 19.99 7.79
N VAL A 28 -5.06 20.66 6.64
CA VAL A 28 -4.28 21.91 6.51
C VAL A 28 -4.85 23.00 7.41
N GLY A 29 -6.17 23.19 7.39
CA GLY A 29 -6.83 24.17 8.24
C GLY A 29 -6.68 23.87 9.73
N MET A 30 -6.86 22.62 10.14
CA MET A 30 -6.64 22.21 11.53
C MET A 30 -5.18 22.41 11.96
N ALA A 31 -4.21 22.12 11.10
CA ALA A 31 -2.80 22.37 11.37
C ALA A 31 -2.51 23.87 11.53
N MET A 32 -3.10 24.74 10.70
CA MET A 32 -3.02 26.20 10.86
C MET A 32 -3.60 26.64 12.21
N TYR A 33 -4.80 26.17 12.54
CA TYR A 33 -5.48 26.49 13.80
C TYR A 33 -4.64 26.09 15.01
N VAL A 34 -4.20 24.83 15.07
CA VAL A 34 -3.38 24.31 16.16
C VAL A 34 -2.06 25.05 16.26
N THR A 35 -1.40 25.36 15.14
CA THR A 35 -0.15 26.14 15.14
C THR A 35 -0.39 27.53 15.74
N GLY A 36 -1.45 28.23 15.31
CA GLY A 36 -1.82 29.55 15.85
C GLY A 36 -2.10 29.51 17.35
N VAL A 37 -2.81 28.48 17.84
CA VAL A 37 -3.07 28.29 19.28
C VAL A 37 -1.78 27.98 20.04
N LEU A 38 -0.90 27.10 19.52
CA LEU A 38 0.35 26.73 20.18
C LEU A 38 1.35 27.88 20.29
N LEU A 39 1.21 28.94 19.48
CA LEU A 39 2.00 30.17 19.66
C LEU A 39 1.74 30.84 21.02
N VAL A 40 0.68 30.47 21.75
CA VAL A 40 0.47 30.91 23.14
C VAL A 40 1.69 30.62 24.02
N PHE A 41 2.38 29.49 23.85
CA PHE A 41 3.53 29.14 24.68
C PHE A 41 4.70 30.13 24.52
N PRO A 42 5.28 30.32 23.31
CA PRO A 42 6.36 31.30 23.13
C PRO A 42 5.91 32.74 23.39
N ARG A 43 4.63 33.09 23.18
CA ARG A 43 4.08 34.40 23.53
C ARG A 43 4.29 34.73 25.01
N TYR A 44 3.82 33.85 25.89
CA TYR A 44 3.87 34.08 27.33
C TYR A 44 5.23 33.75 27.95
N LEU A 45 5.93 32.71 27.49
CA LEU A 45 7.22 32.31 28.06
C LEU A 45 8.37 33.25 27.72
N LEU A 46 8.34 33.84 26.51
CA LEU A 46 9.41 34.70 25.99
C LEU A 46 8.97 36.17 25.87
N ASN A 47 7.76 36.51 26.32
CA ASN A 47 7.17 37.85 26.25
C ASN A 47 7.13 38.43 24.80
N LEU A 48 6.87 37.57 23.81
CA LEU A 48 6.91 37.91 22.37
C LEU A 48 5.55 38.37 21.80
N HIS A 49 4.68 38.94 22.65
CA HIS A 49 3.31 39.31 22.29
C HIS A 49 3.22 40.18 21.03
N ALA A 50 4.01 41.26 20.96
CA ALA A 50 3.96 42.19 19.82
C ALA A 50 4.27 41.55 18.46
N LEU A 51 5.05 40.47 18.44
CA LEU A 51 5.48 39.80 17.22
C LEU A 51 4.55 38.64 16.85
N LEU A 52 4.10 37.88 17.85
CA LEU A 52 3.34 36.64 17.63
C LEU A 52 1.82 36.82 17.67
N ASP A 53 1.29 37.88 18.30
CA ASP A 53 -0.16 38.12 18.36
C ASP A 53 -0.79 38.26 16.96
N PRO A 54 -0.24 39.09 16.03
CA PRO A 54 -0.81 39.21 14.68
C PRO A 54 -0.74 37.91 13.89
N VAL A 55 0.35 37.14 14.07
CA VAL A 55 0.54 35.85 13.38
C VAL A 55 -0.43 34.81 13.89
N ALA A 56 -0.62 34.72 15.21
CA ALA A 56 -1.54 33.79 15.83
C ALA A 56 -3.00 34.10 15.45
N GLU A 57 -3.40 35.38 15.49
CA GLU A 57 -4.73 35.81 15.07
C GLU A 57 -4.99 35.47 13.61
N TRP A 58 -4.02 35.77 12.73
CA TRP A 58 -4.11 35.44 11.32
C TRP A 58 -4.26 33.93 11.09
N LEU A 59 -3.41 33.10 11.72
CA LEU A 59 -3.48 31.65 11.58
C LEU A 59 -4.82 31.10 12.04
N VAL A 60 -5.30 31.52 13.21
CA VAL A 60 -6.56 31.05 13.77
C VAL A 60 -7.75 31.49 12.91
N TRP A 61 -7.82 32.77 12.53
CA TRP A 61 -8.95 33.28 11.76
C TRP A 61 -9.01 32.66 10.36
N TYR A 62 -7.89 32.67 9.64
CA TYR A 62 -7.85 32.15 8.27
C TYR A 62 -7.83 30.63 8.19
N SER A 63 -7.56 29.91 9.29
CA SER A 63 -7.75 28.45 9.34
C SER A 63 -9.20 28.03 9.07
N GLY A 64 -10.18 28.90 9.38
CA GLY A 64 -11.59 28.63 9.14
C GLY A 64 -11.92 28.41 7.66
N VAL A 65 -11.20 29.08 6.75
CA VAL A 65 -11.44 28.96 5.29
C VAL A 65 -11.19 27.54 4.78
N PRO A 66 -9.98 26.95 4.90
CA PRO A 66 -9.73 25.57 4.46
C PRO A 66 -10.53 24.54 5.27
N ILE A 67 -10.84 24.79 6.55
CA ILE A 67 -11.73 23.91 7.34
C ILE A 67 -13.12 23.85 6.70
N MET A 68 -13.72 25.02 6.42
CA MET A 68 -15.07 25.09 5.84
C MET A 68 -15.12 24.52 4.43
N ILE A 69 -14.13 24.83 3.58
CA ILE A 69 -13.99 24.20 2.25
C ILE A 69 -13.90 22.69 2.40
N GLY A 70 -13.07 22.22 3.35
CA GLY A 70 -12.88 20.81 3.63
C GLY A 70 -14.17 20.08 3.98
N ILE A 71 -14.94 20.64 4.92
CA ILE A 71 -16.24 20.11 5.36
C ILE A 71 -17.24 20.11 4.21
N VAL A 72 -17.36 21.21 3.46
CA VAL A 72 -18.31 21.32 2.34
C VAL A 72 -18.01 20.28 1.27
N LEU A 73 -16.74 20.13 0.87
CA LEU A 73 -16.33 19.12 -0.11
C LEU A 73 -16.59 17.70 0.38
N ALA A 74 -16.27 17.41 1.65
CA ALA A 74 -16.50 16.09 2.25
C ALA A 74 -18.00 15.75 2.33
N LEU A 75 -18.84 16.67 2.82
CA LEU A 75 -20.29 16.48 2.91
C LEU A 75 -20.92 16.35 1.53
N PHE A 76 -20.49 17.16 0.56
CA PHE A 76 -20.95 17.03 -0.81
C PHE A 76 -20.62 15.65 -1.39
N ASP A 77 -19.40 15.16 -1.15
CA ASP A 77 -19.00 13.87 -1.69
C ASP A 77 -19.74 12.71 -1.01
N LEU A 78 -19.90 12.76 0.32
CA LEU A 78 -20.54 11.71 1.12
C LEU A 78 -22.06 11.68 0.98
N LEU A 79 -22.72 12.85 1.01
CA LEU A 79 -24.19 12.92 1.05
C LEU A 79 -24.82 12.96 -0.35
N TYR A 80 -24.11 13.50 -1.35
CA TYR A 80 -24.66 13.67 -2.70
C TYR A 80 -24.00 12.75 -3.73
N MET A 81 -22.66 12.72 -3.80
CA MET A 81 -21.95 11.98 -4.85
C MET A 81 -21.79 10.49 -4.54
N LEU A 82 -21.76 10.07 -3.28
CA LEU A 82 -21.50 8.67 -2.89
C LEU A 82 -22.44 7.68 -3.60
N GLN A 83 -23.73 7.98 -3.67
CA GLN A 83 -24.72 7.15 -4.37
C GLN A 83 -24.44 6.98 -5.87
N HIS A 84 -23.75 7.95 -6.48
CA HIS A 84 -23.35 7.93 -7.89
C HIS A 84 -21.96 7.28 -8.11
N LYS A 85 -21.13 7.23 -7.06
CA LYS A 85 -19.76 6.66 -7.11
C LYS A 85 -19.73 5.17 -6.74
N LYS A 86 -20.62 4.75 -5.85
CA LYS A 86 -20.70 3.36 -5.40
C LYS A 86 -21.09 2.46 -6.59
N PRO A 87 -20.31 1.41 -6.88
CA PRO A 87 -20.68 0.47 -7.92
C PRO A 87 -22.01 -0.22 -7.58
N ASP A 88 -23.00 -0.11 -8.47
CA ASP A 88 -24.24 -0.88 -8.40
C ASP A 88 -24.05 -2.23 -9.10
N VAL A 89 -23.26 -3.10 -8.47
CA VAL A 89 -22.96 -4.44 -8.96
C VAL A 89 -23.20 -5.48 -7.87
N PRO A 90 -23.67 -6.68 -8.23
CA PRO A 90 -23.84 -7.75 -7.26
C PRO A 90 -22.50 -8.17 -6.64
N VAL A 91 -22.55 -8.78 -5.46
CA VAL A 91 -21.37 -9.37 -4.82
C VAL A 91 -20.71 -10.35 -5.78
N ARG A 92 -19.44 -10.09 -6.12
CA ARG A 92 -18.65 -10.98 -6.95
C ARG A 92 -18.37 -12.28 -6.21
N TYR A 93 -18.53 -13.40 -6.92
CA TYR A 93 -18.01 -14.69 -6.51
C TYR A 93 -17.53 -15.46 -7.74
N ILE A 94 -16.21 -15.63 -7.87
CA ILE A 94 -15.57 -16.41 -8.92
C ILE A 94 -14.83 -17.57 -8.25
N PRO A 95 -15.36 -18.81 -8.32
CA PRO A 95 -14.71 -19.97 -7.71
C PRO A 95 -13.26 -20.11 -8.15
N VAL A 96 -12.38 -20.35 -7.18
CA VAL A 96 -10.98 -20.66 -7.45
C VAL A 96 -10.88 -22.06 -8.05
N GLN A 97 -10.36 -22.16 -9.27
CA GLN A 97 -10.21 -23.44 -9.97
C GLN A 97 -8.92 -24.14 -9.56
N ARG A 98 -7.84 -23.37 -9.37
CA ARG A 98 -6.54 -23.87 -8.92
C ARG A 98 -6.06 -23.04 -7.75
N ARG A 99 -5.97 -23.66 -6.57
CA ARG A 99 -5.48 -23.00 -5.36
C ARG A 99 -3.97 -22.87 -5.28
N ARG A 100 -3.23 -23.40 -6.26
CA ARG A 100 -1.78 -23.31 -6.32
C ARG A 100 -1.32 -21.90 -6.64
N VAL A 101 -0.30 -21.44 -5.92
CA VAL A 101 0.23 -20.07 -6.03
C VAL A 101 1.71 -20.08 -6.39
N THR A 102 2.12 -19.08 -7.17
CA THR A 102 3.54 -18.72 -7.32
C THR A 102 3.86 -17.60 -6.31
N VAL A 103 4.78 -17.85 -5.39
CA VAL A 103 5.23 -16.84 -4.42
C VAL A 103 6.42 -16.08 -5.01
N ALA A 104 6.40 -14.76 -4.94
CA ALA A 104 7.49 -13.88 -5.38
C ALA A 104 7.99 -13.06 -4.20
N LEU A 105 9.23 -13.31 -3.79
CA LEU A 105 9.91 -12.67 -2.68
C LEU A 105 10.85 -11.58 -3.19
N THR A 106 10.70 -10.37 -2.66
CA THR A 106 11.70 -9.30 -2.84
C THR A 106 12.82 -9.47 -1.82
N ALA A 107 14.08 -9.32 -2.24
CA ALA A 107 15.23 -9.41 -1.32
C ALA A 107 16.27 -8.32 -1.61
N TYR A 108 16.84 -7.71 -0.57
CA TYR A 108 17.95 -6.77 -0.69
C TYR A 108 18.90 -6.88 0.51
N ASN A 109 20.04 -7.52 0.30
CA ASN A 109 21.02 -7.84 1.35
C ASN A 109 20.42 -8.61 2.54
N ASP A 110 19.53 -9.55 2.27
CA ASP A 110 18.77 -10.34 3.26
C ASP A 110 19.35 -11.76 3.40
N GLU A 111 20.68 -11.90 3.36
CA GLU A 111 21.34 -13.22 3.42
C GLU A 111 20.90 -14.05 4.63
N ASP A 112 20.72 -13.42 5.80
CA ASP A 112 20.36 -14.10 7.04
C ASP A 112 18.93 -14.67 7.07
N SER A 113 18.03 -14.12 6.27
CA SER A 113 16.59 -14.38 6.37
C SER A 113 15.98 -15.02 5.14
N ILE A 114 16.60 -14.83 3.96
CA ILE A 114 16.02 -15.27 2.69
C ILE A 114 15.88 -16.78 2.58
N ALA A 115 16.85 -17.56 3.08
CA ALA A 115 16.80 -19.02 3.02
C ALA A 115 15.60 -19.56 3.82
N GLY A 116 15.45 -19.11 5.07
CA GLY A 116 14.34 -19.52 5.92
C GLY A 116 12.98 -19.06 5.38
N ALA A 117 12.90 -17.88 4.76
CA ALA A 117 11.68 -17.42 4.09
C ALA A 117 11.31 -18.33 2.90
N VAL A 118 12.29 -18.69 2.05
CA VAL A 118 12.08 -19.60 0.91
C VAL A 118 11.60 -20.97 1.41
N GLU A 119 12.25 -21.53 2.42
CA GLU A 119 11.91 -22.83 3.02
C GLU A 119 10.49 -22.82 3.61
N ASP A 120 10.11 -21.77 4.35
CA ASP A 120 8.76 -21.60 4.91
C ASP A 120 7.68 -21.63 3.82
N PHE A 121 7.87 -20.87 2.73
CA PHE A 121 6.93 -20.85 1.62
C PHE A 121 6.91 -22.16 0.82
N LEU A 122 8.06 -22.78 0.54
CA LEU A 122 8.11 -24.06 -0.17
C LEU A 122 7.50 -25.21 0.63
N ALA A 123 7.53 -25.16 1.97
CA ALA A 123 6.91 -26.15 2.83
C ALA A 123 5.37 -26.10 2.79
N HIS A 124 4.78 -25.01 2.31
CA HIS A 124 3.33 -24.82 2.29
C HIS A 124 2.68 -25.56 1.10
N PRO A 125 1.67 -26.43 1.32
CA PRO A 125 1.13 -27.34 0.28
C PRO A 125 0.44 -26.65 -0.90
N LEU A 126 0.05 -25.38 -0.73
CA LEU A 126 -0.56 -24.56 -1.79
C LEU A 126 0.47 -23.77 -2.61
N VAL A 127 1.75 -23.75 -2.22
CA VAL A 127 2.80 -23.06 -2.95
C VAL A 127 3.41 -24.01 -3.96
N GLU A 128 3.30 -23.66 -5.24
CA GLU A 128 3.90 -24.44 -6.33
C GLU A 128 5.39 -24.17 -6.44
N ARG A 129 5.77 -22.90 -6.26
CA ARG A 129 7.15 -22.43 -6.38
C ARG A 129 7.34 -21.11 -5.66
N VAL A 130 8.61 -20.86 -5.33
CA VAL A 130 9.09 -19.58 -4.81
C VAL A 130 10.06 -18.97 -5.82
N ILE A 131 9.78 -17.73 -6.20
CA ILE A 131 10.66 -16.87 -6.96
C ILE A 131 11.29 -15.88 -5.99
N VAL A 132 12.60 -15.65 -6.11
CA VAL A 132 13.29 -14.59 -5.37
C VAL A 132 13.91 -13.63 -6.37
N VAL A 133 13.60 -12.34 -6.23
CA VAL A 133 14.31 -11.29 -6.96
C VAL A 133 15.24 -10.57 -6.01
N SER A 134 16.55 -10.73 -6.25
CA SER A 134 17.58 -9.94 -5.58
C SER A 134 17.64 -8.54 -6.19
N ASN A 135 17.50 -7.50 -5.37
CA ASN A 135 17.54 -6.10 -5.77
C ASN A 135 19.00 -5.58 -5.86
N ASN A 136 19.83 -6.23 -6.67
CA ASN A 136 21.27 -5.95 -6.77
C ASN A 136 21.99 -6.05 -5.41
N SER A 137 21.69 -7.12 -4.66
CA SER A 137 22.33 -7.40 -3.36
C SER A 137 23.84 -7.61 -3.52
N ARG A 138 24.61 -7.21 -2.51
CA ARG A 138 26.08 -7.32 -2.49
C ARG A 138 26.60 -8.44 -1.58
N ASP A 139 25.69 -9.11 -0.89
CA ASP A 139 25.97 -10.19 0.06
C ASP A 139 25.55 -11.55 -0.52
N ALA A 140 25.47 -12.59 0.32
CA ALA A 140 25.11 -13.93 -0.13
C ALA A 140 23.60 -14.14 -0.40
N THR A 141 22.76 -13.10 -0.42
CA THR A 141 21.29 -13.21 -0.60
C THR A 141 20.90 -14.08 -1.79
N PHE A 142 21.47 -13.81 -2.97
CA PHE A 142 21.12 -14.52 -4.19
C PHE A 142 21.51 -16.02 -4.11
N ALA A 143 22.73 -16.29 -3.64
CA ALA A 143 23.23 -17.66 -3.51
C ALA A 143 22.44 -18.47 -2.47
N ARG A 144 22.09 -17.85 -1.33
CA ARG A 144 21.31 -18.51 -0.28
C ARG A 144 19.87 -18.79 -0.71
N ALA A 145 19.25 -17.87 -1.44
CA ALA A 145 17.93 -18.11 -2.04
C ALA A 145 17.93 -19.29 -3.02
N GLN A 146 18.95 -19.36 -3.87
CA GLN A 146 19.09 -20.45 -4.84
C GLN A 146 19.33 -21.80 -4.15
N ALA A 147 20.21 -21.82 -3.14
CA ALA A 147 20.51 -23.01 -2.36
C ALA A 147 19.28 -23.53 -1.58
N ALA A 148 18.39 -22.63 -1.15
CA ALA A 148 17.12 -22.97 -0.49
C ALA A 148 16.04 -23.47 -1.47
N GLY A 149 16.31 -23.51 -2.78
CA GLY A 149 15.40 -24.06 -3.79
C GLY A 149 14.51 -23.05 -4.51
N ALA A 150 14.75 -21.75 -4.36
CA ALA A 150 14.01 -20.73 -5.12
C ALA A 150 14.48 -20.60 -6.57
N LEU A 151 13.57 -20.19 -7.45
CA LEU A 151 13.90 -19.64 -8.76
C LEU A 151 14.40 -18.21 -8.58
N THR A 152 15.69 -17.98 -8.79
CA THR A 152 16.32 -16.69 -8.50
C THR A 152 16.49 -15.82 -9.74
N PHE A 153 16.20 -14.53 -9.59
CA PHE A 153 16.47 -13.50 -10.60
C PHE A 153 17.19 -12.32 -9.93
N ASN A 154 17.93 -11.55 -10.71
CA ASN A 154 18.56 -10.32 -10.25
C ASN A 154 17.92 -9.12 -10.96
N GLU A 155 17.57 -8.10 -10.20
CA GLU A 155 17.22 -6.77 -10.69
C GLU A 155 18.48 -5.89 -10.58
N PRO A 156 19.19 -5.60 -11.70
CA PRO A 156 20.46 -4.88 -11.64
C PRO A 156 20.28 -3.39 -11.29
N ALA A 157 19.12 -2.78 -11.57
CA ALA A 157 18.86 -1.39 -11.24
C ALA A 157 18.23 -1.28 -9.84
N PRO A 158 18.95 -0.75 -8.83
CA PRO A 158 18.49 -0.78 -7.45
C PRO A 158 17.21 0.05 -7.27
N GLY A 159 16.23 -0.54 -6.58
CA GLY A 159 15.01 0.14 -6.16
C GLY A 159 13.96 -0.88 -5.72
N TYR A 160 13.30 -0.62 -4.59
CA TYR A 160 12.24 -1.49 -4.08
C TYR A 160 11.13 -1.68 -5.11
N GLY A 161 10.61 -0.60 -5.71
CA GLY A 161 9.58 -0.73 -6.74
C GLY A 161 10.04 -1.42 -8.03
N ARG A 162 11.33 -1.29 -8.41
CA ARG A 162 11.91 -2.06 -9.53
C ARG A 162 11.94 -3.54 -9.21
N CYS A 163 12.40 -3.90 -8.01
CA CYS A 163 12.43 -5.26 -7.51
C CYS A 163 11.01 -5.86 -7.43
N VAL A 164 10.04 -5.14 -6.87
CA VAL A 164 8.63 -5.58 -6.83
C VAL A 164 8.07 -5.76 -8.24
N HIS A 165 8.27 -4.78 -9.13
CA HIS A 165 7.81 -4.88 -10.51
C HIS A 165 8.43 -6.10 -11.22
N ARG A 166 9.73 -6.35 -11.00
CA ARG A 166 10.44 -7.53 -11.52
C ARG A 166 9.88 -8.84 -10.94
N CYS A 167 9.62 -8.91 -9.63
CA CYS A 167 8.96 -10.05 -8.98
C CYS A 167 7.63 -10.37 -9.67
N LEU A 168 6.76 -9.37 -9.82
CA LEU A 168 5.45 -9.55 -10.43
C LEU A 168 5.58 -9.94 -11.91
N SER A 169 6.50 -9.31 -12.65
CA SER A 169 6.74 -9.59 -14.07
C SER A 169 7.24 -11.01 -14.31
N GLU A 170 8.12 -11.52 -13.46
CA GLU A 170 8.61 -12.90 -13.55
C GLU A 170 7.53 -13.91 -13.13
N ALA A 171 6.77 -13.61 -12.07
CA ALA A 171 5.73 -14.49 -11.57
C ALA A 171 4.56 -14.69 -12.55
N VAL A 172 4.15 -13.67 -13.29
CA VAL A 172 3.02 -13.82 -14.25
C VAL A 172 3.33 -14.70 -15.46
N ARG A 173 4.61 -15.00 -15.70
CA ARG A 173 5.06 -15.88 -16.80
C ARG A 173 4.64 -17.34 -16.59
N PHE A 174 4.35 -17.73 -15.35
CA PHE A 174 3.91 -19.07 -14.98
C PHE A 174 2.38 -19.18 -15.08
N ASP A 175 1.89 -19.78 -16.16
CA ASP A 175 0.46 -19.89 -16.46
C ASP A 175 -0.25 -21.09 -15.81
N ASP A 176 0.52 -21.97 -15.17
CA ASP A 176 0.03 -23.14 -14.45
C ASP A 176 -0.53 -22.80 -13.05
N THR A 177 -0.16 -21.64 -12.50
CA THR A 177 -0.71 -21.08 -11.25
C THR A 177 -1.73 -19.95 -11.50
N GLU A 178 -2.84 -19.94 -10.75
CA GLU A 178 -3.90 -18.92 -10.90
C GLU A 178 -3.56 -17.61 -10.16
N PHE A 179 -2.72 -17.70 -9.12
CA PHE A 179 -2.39 -16.57 -8.26
C PHE A 179 -0.89 -16.36 -8.11
N VAL A 180 -0.53 -15.09 -7.96
CA VAL A 180 0.79 -14.62 -7.55
C VAL A 180 0.68 -14.07 -6.14
N VAL A 181 1.54 -14.54 -5.25
CA VAL A 181 1.70 -13.97 -3.91
C VAL A 181 2.97 -13.13 -3.91
N LEU A 182 2.85 -11.83 -3.71
CA LEU A 182 3.99 -10.93 -3.50
C LEU A 182 4.30 -10.85 -2.01
N CYS A 183 5.57 -10.94 -1.62
CA CYS A 183 5.99 -10.86 -0.21
C CYS A 183 7.46 -10.38 -0.10
N GLU A 184 7.86 -9.92 1.09
CA GLU A 184 9.27 -9.62 1.42
C GLU A 184 9.99 -10.88 1.90
N GLY A 185 11.25 -11.04 1.52
CA GLY A 185 12.11 -12.18 1.89
C GLY A 185 12.81 -12.03 3.25
N ASP A 186 12.33 -11.14 4.13
CA ASP A 186 12.99 -10.77 5.39
C ASP A 186 12.39 -11.45 6.64
N SER A 187 11.57 -12.49 6.41
CA SER A 187 10.89 -13.29 7.43
C SER A 187 9.90 -12.49 8.31
N THR A 188 9.35 -11.40 7.80
CA THR A 188 8.30 -10.64 8.51
C THR A 188 6.89 -11.17 8.27
N PHE A 189 6.73 -12.00 7.24
CA PHE A 189 5.49 -12.69 6.88
C PHE A 189 5.70 -14.21 6.88
N ARG A 190 4.60 -14.97 6.92
CA ARG A 190 4.63 -16.44 6.97
C ARG A 190 3.74 -17.06 5.91
N ALA A 191 4.14 -18.24 5.46
CA ALA A 191 3.44 -18.97 4.41
C ALA A 191 2.02 -19.40 4.80
N TYR A 192 1.75 -19.68 6.08
CA TYR A 192 0.41 -20.09 6.53
C TYR A 192 -0.68 -19.02 6.30
N ASP A 193 -0.31 -17.75 6.13
CA ASP A 193 -1.25 -16.68 5.80
C ASP A 193 -1.72 -16.73 4.33
N VAL A 194 -1.07 -17.52 3.46
CA VAL A 194 -1.52 -17.77 2.08
C VAL A 194 -2.95 -18.29 2.05
N GLU A 195 -3.33 -19.15 2.99
CA GLU A 195 -4.70 -19.67 3.09
C GLU A 195 -5.72 -18.57 3.40
N LYS A 196 -5.35 -17.62 4.28
CA LYS A 196 -6.19 -16.47 4.62
C LYS A 196 -6.42 -15.60 3.39
N LEU A 197 -5.36 -15.31 2.63
CA LEU A 197 -5.46 -14.54 1.40
C LEU A 197 -6.31 -15.26 0.33
N LEU A 198 -6.10 -16.57 0.17
CA LEU A 198 -6.86 -17.40 -0.78
C LEU A 198 -8.34 -17.49 -0.43
N ALA A 199 -8.71 -17.46 0.85
CA ALA A 199 -10.12 -17.48 1.29
C ALA A 199 -10.93 -16.31 0.71
N TYR A 200 -10.31 -15.14 0.51
CA TYR A 200 -10.95 -13.96 -0.07
C TYR A 200 -10.82 -13.86 -1.60
N ALA A 201 -9.99 -14.68 -2.23
CA ALA A 201 -9.73 -14.66 -3.67
C ALA A 201 -10.96 -14.87 -4.59
N PRO A 202 -12.06 -15.56 -4.17
CA PRO A 202 -13.28 -15.59 -4.97
C PRO A 202 -13.94 -14.22 -5.17
N HIS A 203 -13.70 -13.28 -4.25
CA HIS A 203 -14.40 -12.00 -4.18
C HIS A 203 -13.58 -10.82 -4.71
N ALA A 204 -12.29 -11.02 -5.01
CA ALA A 204 -11.36 -9.96 -5.37
C ALA A 204 -10.42 -10.35 -6.52
N ASP A 205 -9.87 -9.33 -7.16
CA ASP A 205 -8.70 -9.45 -8.04
C ASP A 205 -7.40 -9.43 -7.25
N ILE A 206 -7.38 -8.61 -6.18
CA ILE A 206 -6.25 -8.42 -5.29
C ILE A 206 -6.74 -8.53 -3.84
N VAL A 207 -6.09 -9.40 -3.06
CA VAL A 207 -6.26 -9.48 -1.61
C VAL A 207 -4.99 -8.92 -0.97
N ASN A 208 -5.13 -7.77 -0.32
CA ASN A 208 -4.07 -7.05 0.36
C ASN A 208 -3.97 -7.49 1.82
N GLY A 209 -2.83 -8.00 2.25
CA GLY A 209 -2.62 -8.39 3.64
C GLY A 209 -2.45 -7.18 4.55
N SER A 210 -3.33 -6.98 5.53
CA SER A 210 -3.26 -5.85 6.47
C SER A 210 -2.53 -6.22 7.77
N ARG A 211 -1.51 -5.44 8.13
CA ARG A 211 -0.71 -5.63 9.36
C ARG A 211 -1.25 -4.83 10.55
N ILE A 212 -2.38 -4.13 10.39
CA ILE A 212 -2.84 -3.18 11.40
C ILE A 212 -3.69 -3.80 12.51
N VAL A 213 -3.92 -5.11 12.47
CA VAL A 213 -4.70 -5.85 13.47
C VAL A 213 -3.77 -6.27 14.61
N GLU A 214 -3.90 -5.63 15.78
CA GLU A 214 -2.91 -5.74 16.86
C GLU A 214 -2.67 -7.17 17.38
N PRO A 215 -3.70 -8.02 17.57
CA PRO A 215 -3.48 -9.39 18.04
C PRO A 215 -2.69 -10.28 17.08
N LEU A 216 -2.60 -9.91 15.79
CA LEU A 216 -1.84 -10.66 14.78
C LEU A 216 -0.41 -10.13 14.61
N ARG A 217 -0.03 -9.11 15.38
CA ARG A 217 1.29 -8.49 15.33
C ARG A 217 2.13 -8.95 16.52
N GLN A 218 3.35 -9.39 16.26
CA GLN A 218 4.32 -9.63 17.32
C GLN A 218 4.65 -8.35 18.09
N TYR A 219 5.07 -8.50 19.35
CA TYR A 219 5.36 -7.37 20.22
C TYR A 219 6.44 -6.44 19.66
N LEU A 220 7.52 -7.02 19.12
CA LEU A 220 8.62 -6.28 18.48
C LEU A 220 8.57 -6.48 16.96
N THR A 221 8.26 -5.41 16.23
CA THR A 221 8.30 -5.39 14.77
C THR A 221 8.89 -4.06 14.29
N GLN A 222 9.26 -4.01 13.01
CA GLN A 222 9.75 -2.81 12.34
C GLN A 222 8.66 -1.76 12.08
N LEU A 223 7.39 -2.07 12.33
CA LEU A 223 6.28 -1.13 12.15
C LEU A 223 6.14 -0.28 13.41
N THR A 224 6.77 0.89 13.41
CA THR A 224 6.62 1.85 14.51
C THR A 224 5.19 2.37 14.59
N VAL A 225 4.79 2.90 15.75
CA VAL A 225 3.47 3.54 15.94
C VAL A 225 3.23 4.63 14.90
N PHE A 226 4.26 5.42 14.57
CA PHE A 226 4.19 6.44 13.54
C PHE A 226 3.88 5.86 12.15
N MET A 227 4.56 4.78 11.77
CA MET A 227 4.33 4.12 10.47
C MET A 227 2.99 3.41 10.40
N TYR A 228 2.55 2.83 11.51
CA TYR A 228 1.23 2.22 11.64
C TYR A 228 0.13 3.25 11.31
N TYR A 229 0.11 4.37 12.03
CA TYR A 229 -0.90 5.40 11.81
C TYR A 229 -0.70 6.16 10.49
N GLY A 230 0.54 6.30 10.03
CA GLY A 230 0.85 6.87 8.71
C GLY A 230 0.29 6.03 7.56
N ASN A 231 0.49 4.71 7.60
CA ASN A 231 -0.05 3.79 6.60
C ASN A 231 -1.59 3.77 6.63
N LEU A 232 -2.18 3.78 7.83
CA LEU A 232 -3.62 3.88 8.00
C LEU A 232 -4.17 5.19 7.43
N PHE A 233 -3.52 6.32 7.74
CA PHE A 233 -3.92 7.63 7.25
C PHE A 233 -3.87 7.71 5.71
N VAL A 234 -2.75 7.31 5.11
CA VAL A 234 -2.63 7.30 3.63
C VAL A 234 -3.59 6.28 3.01
N GLY A 235 -3.83 5.13 3.66
CA GLY A 235 -4.88 4.18 3.26
C GLY A 235 -6.27 4.82 3.21
N LYS A 236 -6.62 5.62 4.21
CA LYS A 236 -7.89 6.37 4.24
C LYS A 236 -7.96 7.51 3.22
N LEU A 237 -6.83 8.14 2.88
CA LEU A 237 -6.79 9.07 1.75
C LEU A 237 -7.02 8.36 0.42
N LEU A 238 -6.45 7.17 0.23
CA LEU A 238 -6.69 6.36 -0.96
C LEU A 238 -8.16 5.89 -1.04
N GLU A 239 -8.75 5.48 0.09
CA GLU A 239 -10.18 5.17 0.19
C GLU A 239 -11.04 6.41 -0.13
N ALA A 240 -10.66 7.60 0.35
CA ALA A 240 -11.33 8.85 0.02
C ALA A 240 -11.23 9.22 -1.47
N LYS A 241 -10.11 8.89 -2.14
CA LYS A 241 -9.94 9.06 -3.59
C LYS A 241 -10.93 8.19 -4.38
N TYR A 242 -11.14 6.95 -3.94
CA TYR A 242 -12.00 5.96 -4.58
C TYR A 242 -13.22 5.59 -3.73
N LEU A 243 -13.88 6.62 -3.19
CA LEU A 243 -14.99 6.47 -2.27
C LEU A 243 -16.03 5.43 -2.76
N GLY A 244 -16.29 4.42 -1.92
CA GLY A 244 -17.24 3.34 -2.21
C GLY A 244 -16.70 2.16 -3.01
N ARG A 245 -15.38 2.09 -3.28
CA ARG A 245 -14.75 1.02 -4.09
C ARG A 245 -13.85 0.06 -3.32
N GLY A 246 -13.58 0.32 -2.04
CA GLY A 246 -12.76 -0.54 -1.21
C GLY A 246 -12.65 0.00 0.21
N THR A 247 -12.15 -0.82 1.12
CA THR A 247 -11.80 -0.43 2.49
C THR A 247 -10.32 -0.68 2.66
N ILE A 248 -9.57 0.37 2.97
CA ILE A 248 -8.11 0.32 2.98
C ILE A 248 -7.61 0.82 4.33
N THR A 249 -6.81 -0.02 4.97
CA THR A 249 -6.30 0.19 6.31
C THR A 249 -4.78 0.03 6.38
N ASP A 250 -4.15 -0.64 5.42
CA ASP A 250 -2.70 -0.75 5.32
C ASP A 250 -2.22 -0.56 3.86
N VAL A 251 -1.84 0.68 3.53
CA VAL A 251 -1.30 1.01 2.20
C VAL A 251 0.13 0.51 1.98
N GLY A 252 0.88 0.25 3.07
CA GLY A 252 2.32 0.05 3.03
C GLY A 252 2.75 -1.42 2.97
N THR A 253 1.82 -2.35 3.12
CA THR A 253 2.09 -3.79 3.14
C THR A 253 2.52 -4.32 1.77
N THR A 254 3.49 -5.23 1.74
CA THR A 254 3.94 -5.93 0.54
C THR A 254 3.19 -7.23 0.32
N TYR A 255 2.65 -7.84 1.39
CA TYR A 255 2.07 -9.17 1.34
C TYR A 255 0.70 -9.13 0.67
N LYS A 256 0.64 -9.56 -0.59
CA LYS A 256 -0.57 -9.47 -1.43
C LYS A 256 -0.74 -10.73 -2.25
N LEU A 257 -1.98 -11.19 -2.37
CA LEU A 257 -2.36 -12.21 -3.34
C LEU A 257 -3.07 -11.55 -4.51
N CYS A 258 -2.57 -11.78 -5.72
CA CYS A 258 -3.09 -11.20 -6.95
C CYS A 258 -3.52 -12.33 -7.90
N ARG A 259 -4.70 -12.20 -8.51
CA ARG A 259 -5.07 -13.04 -9.66
C ARG A 259 -4.10 -12.76 -10.80
N ARG A 260 -3.55 -13.82 -11.41
CA ARG A 260 -2.57 -13.69 -12.49
C ARG A 260 -3.09 -12.87 -13.66
N ASP A 261 -4.33 -13.11 -14.08
CA ASP A 261 -4.94 -12.41 -15.22
C ASP A 261 -5.17 -10.92 -14.95
N ALA A 262 -5.62 -10.56 -13.75
CA ALA A 262 -5.70 -9.16 -13.30
C ALA A 262 -4.32 -8.50 -13.27
N LEU A 263 -3.30 -9.20 -12.76
CA LEU A 263 -1.93 -8.70 -12.68
C LEU A 263 -1.30 -8.47 -14.06
N VAL A 264 -1.53 -9.35 -15.03
CA VAL A 264 -1.09 -9.18 -16.43
C VAL A 264 -1.65 -7.88 -17.03
N GLY A 265 -2.92 -7.56 -16.77
CA GLY A 265 -3.51 -6.29 -17.23
C GLY A 265 -3.03 -5.06 -16.45
N LEU A 266 -2.61 -5.24 -15.20
CA LEU A 266 -2.15 -4.16 -14.34
C LEU A 266 -0.69 -3.76 -14.60
N LEU A 267 0.19 -4.74 -14.85
CA LEU A 267 1.64 -4.56 -14.97
C LEU A 267 2.07 -3.42 -15.91
N PRO A 268 1.53 -3.28 -17.14
CA PRO A 268 1.92 -2.19 -18.05
C PRO A 268 1.66 -0.77 -17.51
N HIS A 269 0.85 -0.65 -16.45
CA HIS A 269 0.47 0.62 -15.83
C HIS A 269 1.22 0.88 -14.52
N LEU A 270 2.00 -0.09 -14.05
CA LEU A 270 2.84 0.06 -12.87
C LEU A 270 4.17 0.67 -13.27
N ASN A 271 4.54 1.78 -12.63
CA ASN A 271 5.80 2.45 -12.92
C ASN A 271 6.90 1.90 -11.99
N PRO A 272 7.91 1.17 -12.51
CA PRO A 272 8.99 0.62 -11.69
C PRO A 272 9.89 1.69 -11.08
N GLY A 273 9.85 2.93 -11.58
CA GLY A 273 10.59 4.07 -11.04
C GLY A 273 10.05 4.60 -9.70
N VAL A 274 8.79 4.31 -9.37
CA VAL A 274 8.24 4.59 -8.04
C VAL A 274 8.90 3.64 -7.05
N ASN A 275 9.58 4.16 -6.03
CA ASN A 275 10.46 3.35 -5.18
C ASN A 275 9.76 2.86 -3.90
N LEU A 276 9.97 3.52 -2.76
CA LEU A 276 9.40 3.08 -1.47
C LEU A 276 7.88 3.27 -1.41
N GLU A 277 7.35 4.13 -2.27
CA GLU A 277 5.93 4.44 -2.39
C GLU A 277 5.17 3.42 -3.27
N PHE A 278 5.87 2.39 -3.79
CA PHE A 278 5.32 1.47 -4.79
C PHE A 278 4.05 0.75 -4.33
N ASN A 279 3.93 0.38 -3.05
CA ASN A 279 2.72 -0.27 -2.56
C ASN A 279 1.48 0.65 -2.66
N ALA A 280 1.64 1.94 -2.37
CA ALA A 280 0.57 2.92 -2.57
C ALA A 280 0.27 3.13 -4.06
N HIS A 281 1.30 3.20 -4.91
CA HIS A 281 1.16 3.28 -6.36
C HIS A 281 0.41 2.07 -6.93
N PHE A 282 0.74 0.87 -6.46
CA PHE A 282 0.10 -0.37 -6.89
C PHE A 282 -1.39 -0.36 -6.58
N LEU A 283 -1.77 -0.02 -5.34
CA LEU A 283 -3.17 0.00 -4.92
C LEU A 283 -3.97 1.11 -5.64
N ASP A 284 -3.39 2.31 -5.79
CA ASP A 284 -4.01 3.41 -6.54
C ASP A 284 -4.23 3.03 -8.02
N THR A 285 -3.20 2.46 -8.66
CA THR A 285 -3.28 2.00 -10.05
C THR A 285 -4.34 0.90 -10.21
N ALA A 286 -4.39 -0.08 -9.29
CA ALA A 286 -5.40 -1.14 -9.33
C ALA A 286 -6.84 -0.59 -9.27
N LEU A 287 -7.11 0.33 -8.34
CA LEU A 287 -8.42 0.97 -8.18
C LEU A 287 -8.78 1.86 -9.39
N SER A 288 -7.81 2.58 -9.95
CA SER A 288 -8.00 3.38 -11.18
C SER A 288 -8.42 2.51 -12.38
N ARG A 289 -7.94 1.26 -12.42
CA ARG A 289 -8.25 0.26 -13.45
C ARG A 289 -9.50 -0.56 -13.15
N GLY A 290 -10.20 -0.25 -12.05
CA GLY A 290 -11.45 -0.90 -11.66
C GLY A 290 -11.26 -2.33 -11.16
N LEU A 291 -10.06 -2.69 -10.72
CA LEU A 291 -9.83 -3.98 -10.06
C LEU A 291 -10.49 -3.99 -8.68
N LEU A 292 -11.06 -5.14 -8.31
CA LEU A 292 -11.65 -5.32 -6.99
C LEU A 292 -10.58 -5.68 -5.97
N LEU A 293 -10.50 -4.86 -4.92
CA LEU A 293 -9.52 -5.00 -3.87
C LEU A 293 -10.19 -5.27 -2.53
N LEU A 294 -9.69 -6.28 -1.81
CA LEU A 294 -10.07 -6.55 -0.42
C LEU A 294 -8.83 -6.55 0.47
N GLU A 295 -9.03 -6.26 1.75
CA GLU A 295 -8.02 -6.45 2.77
C GLU A 295 -8.30 -7.68 3.63
N CYS A 296 -7.24 -8.36 4.01
CA CYS A 296 -7.29 -9.54 4.87
C CYS A 296 -6.30 -9.36 6.03
N PRO A 297 -6.72 -9.49 7.30
CA PRO A 297 -5.82 -9.53 8.43
C PRO A 297 -4.78 -10.64 8.30
N ILE A 298 -3.50 -10.28 8.41
CA ILE A 298 -2.36 -11.21 8.36
C ILE A 298 -1.52 -11.09 9.62
N THR A 299 -0.68 -12.10 9.84
CA THR A 299 0.31 -12.06 10.92
C THR A 299 1.53 -11.26 10.51
N PHE A 300 2.13 -10.56 11.47
CA PHE A 300 3.30 -9.74 11.25
C PHE A 300 4.36 -10.00 12.32
N HIS A 301 5.53 -10.45 11.87
CA HIS A 301 6.61 -10.96 12.72
C HIS A 301 7.80 -10.01 12.73
N ALA A 302 8.68 -10.20 13.72
CA ALA A 302 9.96 -9.52 13.77
C ALA A 302 10.81 -9.84 12.53
N ARG A 303 11.44 -8.81 11.96
CA ARG A 303 12.41 -8.97 10.87
C ARG A 303 13.66 -9.69 11.37
N ILE A 304 14.20 -10.57 10.53
CA ILE A 304 15.55 -11.11 10.70
C ILE A 304 16.52 -10.28 9.83
N GLY A 305 17.55 -9.71 10.46
CA GLY A 305 18.49 -8.78 9.84
C GLY A 305 18.06 -7.30 9.94
N LEU A 306 18.81 -6.40 9.28
CA LEU A 306 18.60 -4.95 9.36
C LEU A 306 17.56 -4.43 8.35
N SER A 307 16.74 -3.47 8.77
CA SER A 307 15.77 -2.77 7.90
C SER A 307 16.47 -1.78 6.96
N LYS A 308 16.14 -1.85 5.66
CA LYS A 308 16.76 -1.03 4.60
C LYS A 308 15.75 -0.14 3.86
N GLY A 309 14.47 -0.21 4.22
CA GLY A 309 13.35 0.48 3.59
C GLY A 309 13.03 1.86 4.19
N GLY A 310 11.74 2.21 4.22
CA GLY A 310 11.25 3.46 4.84
C GLY A 310 11.44 3.50 6.37
N ASN A 311 11.68 2.35 7.00
CA ASN A 311 11.62 2.20 8.45
C ASN A 311 12.93 2.50 9.19
N ILE A 312 13.86 3.21 8.54
CA ILE A 312 15.17 3.55 9.12
C ILE A 312 15.05 4.68 10.16
N ASN A 313 14.20 5.69 9.91
CA ASN A 313 13.88 6.74 10.88
C ASN A 313 12.50 7.39 10.58
N ASN A 314 11.93 8.06 11.57
CA ASN A 314 10.62 8.72 11.44
C ASN A 314 10.60 9.81 10.37
N TRP A 315 11.71 10.52 10.15
CA TRP A 315 11.81 11.57 9.11
C TRP A 315 11.71 11.01 7.69
N ARG A 316 12.39 9.89 7.43
CA ARG A 316 12.29 9.17 6.16
C ARG A 316 10.89 8.59 5.99
N GLY A 317 10.30 8.03 7.05
CA GLY A 317 8.90 7.61 7.05
C GLY A 317 7.93 8.74 6.69
N PHE A 318 8.11 9.93 7.28
CA PHE A 318 7.33 11.12 6.94
C PHE A 318 7.52 11.55 5.48
N THR A 319 8.77 11.55 5.00
CA THR A 319 9.09 11.90 3.60
C THR A 319 8.42 10.95 2.62
N VAL A 320 8.45 9.64 2.90
CA VAL A 320 7.77 8.62 2.10
C VAL A 320 6.25 8.83 2.14
N GLY A 321 5.67 9.05 3.32
CA GLY A 321 4.23 9.35 3.45
C GLY A 321 3.81 10.59 2.66
N ALA A 322 4.57 11.68 2.74
CA ALA A 322 4.31 12.89 1.96
C ALA A 322 4.39 12.65 0.44
N ARG A 323 5.35 11.82 -0.01
CA ARG A 323 5.46 11.42 -1.43
C ARG A 323 4.31 10.52 -1.86
N MET A 324 3.82 9.64 -1.01
CA MET A 324 2.61 8.85 -1.28
C MET A 324 1.41 9.78 -1.48
N ILE A 325 1.17 10.73 -0.56
CA ILE A 325 0.07 11.70 -0.67
C ILE A 325 0.18 12.51 -1.97
N TYR A 326 1.39 13.00 -2.29
CA TYR A 326 1.64 13.70 -3.56
C TYR A 326 1.39 12.80 -4.78
N GLY A 327 1.78 11.52 -4.71
CA GLY A 327 1.49 10.52 -5.74
C GLY A 327 -0.01 10.35 -5.98
N LEU A 328 -0.79 10.20 -4.90
CA LEU A 328 -2.24 10.12 -4.95
C LEU A 328 -2.89 11.35 -5.60
N LEU A 329 -2.34 12.55 -5.36
CA LEU A 329 -2.86 13.82 -5.91
C LEU A 329 -2.46 14.09 -7.36
N SER A 330 -1.29 13.60 -7.78
CA SER A 330 -0.71 13.86 -9.10
C SER A 330 -0.88 12.69 -10.08
N ASP A 331 -1.58 11.63 -9.67
CA ASP A 331 -1.68 10.37 -10.38
C ASP A 331 -0.30 9.82 -10.79
N TRP A 332 0.67 9.98 -9.88
CA TRP A 332 2.04 9.49 -10.02
C TRP A 332 2.81 10.02 -11.26
N LYS A 333 2.31 11.06 -11.92
CA LYS A 333 2.90 11.67 -13.14
C LYS A 333 4.33 12.17 -12.94
N ARG A 334 4.76 12.43 -11.71
CA ARG A 334 6.15 12.80 -11.39
C ARG A 334 7.17 11.74 -11.82
N TYR A 335 6.75 10.49 -11.88
CA TYR A 335 7.63 9.36 -12.20
C TYR A 335 7.49 8.89 -13.65
N ALA A 336 6.49 9.42 -14.38
CA ALA A 336 6.09 8.99 -15.72
C ALA A 336 7.11 9.37 -16.81
#